data_AF-A0A7U9RU69-F1
#
_entry.id   AF-A0A7U9RU69-F1
#
_cell.length_a   1.000
_cell.length_b   1.000
_cell.length_c   1.000
_cell.angle_alpha   90.00
_cell.angle_beta   90.00
_cell.angle_gamma   90.00
#
_symmetry.space_group_name_H-M   'P 1'
#
loop_
_entity.id
_entity.type
_entity.pdbx_description
1 polymer ?
#
loop_
_entity_poly.entity_id
_entity_poly.type
_entity_poly.pdbx_seq_one_letter_code
_entity_poly.pdbx_strand_id
1 'polypeptide(L)'
;MNYNIISQKHKRALLEKAVLTSSPEEISALYKQLGQVENSARALGLASRFCGLEYVKALVEGGANFTYIRPEGEGGYYTLYYWLSPLEMNKILHRAFFIDTRDACFTNVVTVNGNAINVLPLEQRIEIIKYLYQYREKVCLDVGELLYYAIMSGSRRIVKILKEYGVKLSEQRITMITENGRSFEWQEFALMLDYLGNKEYVEAVGDIVRELNGKTLHYTDSIYWGNYNTYRKQFRLYNPEFFRFILVSFNQKKMNKTKIMRGAIDQNNVDCLEICAENGWLNMPRKRDEMIKYASENNKTEASAWLLDFKNRTANFAVEREKAEKKMMRALNANPNSITELKKVWGFEKREDNKIIITRYKGKNTEIDVPEKIGNSLVAEIGACAFSTMASRLREEQIALRRSITRISLPETIEVIGERAFCGCQALTELNIPDKVTVIGENAFTRCNNLKSVQLPKGISEIRPYTFSNCYSLQSITIPKNVTVIGKSVFSSCFALETVEIAEGVLEIGRLAFFNCTYLKSVILPKSIQKIKNYTRKGQHPQNIFHDNTNVIVTVTPKSYAEKYCKRNNVNYQYNKTME
;
A
#
# COMPACT_ATOMS: atom_id res chain seq x y z
N MET A 1 50.56 21.74 5.98
CA MET A 1 49.13 21.91 6.34
C MET A 1 48.88 21.23 7.68
N ASN A 2 48.05 21.80 8.57
CA ASN A 2 47.65 21.11 9.79
C ASN A 2 46.53 20.11 9.46
N TYR A 3 46.90 18.86 9.22
CA TYR A 3 46.00 17.80 8.75
C TYR A 3 44.94 17.36 9.79
N ASN A 4 45.03 17.85 11.02
CA ASN A 4 44.03 17.62 12.08
C ASN A 4 42.75 18.45 11.93
N ILE A 5 42.75 19.48 11.06
CA ILE A 5 41.60 20.39 10.84
C ILE A 5 40.86 20.06 9.52
N ILE A 6 41.38 19.12 8.73
CA ILE A 6 40.86 18.80 7.39
C ILE A 6 39.74 17.77 7.49
N SER A 7 38.63 18.02 6.79
CA SER A 7 37.47 17.10 6.80
C SER A 7 37.82 15.74 6.19
N GLN A 8 37.16 14.68 6.66
CA GLN A 8 37.37 13.31 6.15
C GLN A 8 37.18 13.21 4.63
N LYS A 9 36.30 14.04 4.04
CA LYS A 9 36.11 14.13 2.58
C LYS A 9 37.40 14.56 1.87
N HIS A 10 38.10 15.57 2.40
CA HIS A 10 39.35 16.06 1.82
C HIS A 10 40.51 15.09 2.05
N LYS A 11 40.59 14.45 3.23
CA LYS A 11 41.60 13.41 3.51
C LYS A 11 41.53 12.27 2.49
N ARG A 12 40.31 11.78 2.19
CA ARG A 12 40.05 10.79 1.14
C ARG A 12 40.52 11.25 -0.23
N ALA A 13 40.12 12.44 -0.66
CA ALA A 13 40.48 12.96 -1.97
C ALA A 13 42.01 13.11 -2.17
N LEU A 14 42.73 13.53 -1.12
CA LEU A 14 44.19 13.59 -1.13
C LEU A 14 44.80 12.20 -1.26
N LEU A 15 44.31 11.23 -0.50
CA LEU A 15 44.78 9.85 -0.54
C LEU A 15 44.52 9.20 -1.91
N GLU A 16 43.32 9.35 -2.47
CA GLU A 16 42.97 8.84 -3.80
C GLU A 16 43.83 9.44 -4.91
N LYS A 17 44.12 10.74 -4.85
CA LYS A 17 45.02 11.40 -5.79
C LYS A 17 46.44 10.83 -5.66
N ALA A 18 46.95 10.72 -4.44
CA ALA A 18 48.29 10.23 -4.17
C ALA A 18 48.51 8.80 -4.67
N VAL A 19 47.51 7.91 -4.52
CA VAL A 19 47.58 6.54 -5.06
C VAL A 19 47.91 6.52 -6.55
N LEU A 20 47.42 7.50 -7.32
CA LEU A 20 47.60 7.57 -8.76
C LEU A 20 48.81 8.42 -9.20
N THR A 21 49.36 9.26 -8.33
CA THR A 21 50.41 10.23 -8.70
C THR A 21 51.74 10.07 -7.98
N SER A 22 51.79 9.26 -6.92
CA SER A 22 52.92 9.21 -5.98
C SER A 22 53.49 7.80 -5.83
N SER A 23 54.68 7.67 -5.23
CA SER A 23 55.30 6.38 -4.91
C SER A 23 54.67 5.72 -3.66
N PRO A 24 54.84 4.40 -3.44
CA PRO A 24 54.38 3.73 -2.21
C PRO A 24 54.92 4.35 -0.91
N GLU A 25 56.17 4.83 -0.93
CA GLU A 25 56.82 5.48 0.21
C GLU A 25 56.17 6.84 0.52
N GLU A 26 55.87 7.62 -0.52
CA GLU A 26 55.18 8.90 -0.41
C GLU A 26 53.75 8.72 0.12
N ILE A 27 53.05 7.69 -0.34
CA ILE A 27 51.71 7.34 0.15
C ILE A 27 51.77 6.95 1.63
N SER A 28 52.75 6.15 2.02
CA SER A 28 52.94 5.75 3.42
C SER A 28 53.22 6.96 4.32
N ALA A 29 54.05 7.90 3.85
CA ALA A 29 54.32 9.15 4.55
C ALA A 29 53.06 10.04 4.64
N LEU A 30 52.30 10.15 3.55
CA LEU A 30 51.05 10.90 3.52
C LEU A 30 50.02 10.32 4.48
N TYR A 31 49.86 9.00 4.53
CA TYR A 31 48.91 8.35 5.42
C TYR A 31 49.23 8.65 6.89
N LYS A 32 50.52 8.58 7.28
CA LYS A 32 50.98 8.97 8.62
C LYS A 32 50.63 10.43 8.95
N GLN A 33 50.69 11.33 7.98
CA GLN A 33 50.31 12.74 8.16
C GLN A 33 48.79 12.94 8.27
N LEU A 34 48.00 12.18 7.50
CA LEU A 34 46.54 12.29 7.49
C LEU A 34 45.88 11.67 8.73
N GLY A 35 46.54 10.71 9.38
CA GLY A 35 45.97 9.93 10.48
C GLY A 35 44.87 8.99 9.98
N GLN A 36 43.85 8.73 10.80
CA GLN A 36 42.73 7.87 10.41
C GLN A 36 41.92 8.51 9.27
N VAL A 37 41.87 7.81 8.13
CA VAL A 37 41.07 8.19 6.95
C VAL A 37 39.85 7.29 6.86
N GLU A 38 38.67 7.86 7.10
CA GLU A 38 37.41 7.13 6.95
C GLU A 38 37.09 6.86 5.48
N ASN A 39 36.39 5.76 5.19
CA ASN A 39 35.93 5.40 3.83
C ASN A 39 37.10 5.31 2.81
N SER A 40 38.24 4.76 3.23
CA SER A 40 39.47 4.60 2.42
C SER A 40 39.40 3.53 1.32
N ALA A 41 38.29 2.80 1.22
CA ALA A 41 38.15 1.66 0.32
C ALA A 41 38.38 2.01 -1.16
N ARG A 42 38.06 3.23 -1.57
CA ARG A 42 38.30 3.73 -2.93
C ARG A 42 39.79 3.84 -3.26
N ALA A 43 40.60 4.32 -2.32
CA ALA A 43 42.05 4.38 -2.48
C ALA A 43 42.64 2.95 -2.61
N LEU A 44 42.18 2.02 -1.77
CA LEU A 44 42.54 0.59 -1.90
C LEU A 44 42.14 0.00 -3.24
N GLY A 45 40.96 0.35 -3.74
CA GLY A 45 40.47 -0.02 -5.07
C GLY A 45 41.37 0.43 -6.22
N LEU A 46 41.70 1.71 -6.23
CA LEU A 46 42.59 2.30 -7.24
C LEU A 46 43.96 1.62 -7.21
N ALA A 47 44.54 1.44 -6.03
CA ALA A 47 45.82 0.76 -5.88
C ALA A 47 45.76 -0.69 -6.38
N SER A 48 44.69 -1.40 -6.04
CA SER A 48 44.46 -2.80 -6.43
C SER A 48 44.27 -2.97 -7.93
N ARG A 49 43.75 -1.94 -8.62
CA ARG A 49 43.39 -2.01 -10.04
C ARG A 49 44.46 -1.45 -10.96
N PHE A 50 45.18 -0.41 -10.56
CA PHE A 50 46.04 0.38 -11.46
C PHE A 50 47.51 0.46 -11.04
N CYS A 51 47.84 0.26 -9.76
CA CYS A 51 49.20 0.58 -9.26
C CYS A 51 50.03 -0.65 -8.86
N GLY A 52 49.45 -1.60 -8.12
CA GLY A 52 50.13 -2.86 -7.79
C GLY A 52 50.17 -3.20 -6.30
N LEU A 53 50.79 -4.33 -5.97
CA LEU A 53 50.79 -4.90 -4.62
C LEU A 53 51.49 -4.00 -3.58
N GLU A 54 52.59 -3.34 -3.92
CA GLU A 54 53.32 -2.48 -2.98
C GLU A 54 52.51 -1.25 -2.55
N TYR A 55 51.68 -0.71 -3.45
CA TYR A 55 50.73 0.34 -3.12
C TYR A 55 49.64 -0.13 -2.16
N VAL A 56 49.14 -1.36 -2.38
CA VAL A 56 48.13 -1.97 -1.49
C VAL A 56 48.72 -2.21 -0.10
N LYS A 57 49.95 -2.72 -0.01
CA LYS A 57 50.66 -2.90 1.27
C LYS A 57 50.80 -1.58 2.03
N ALA A 58 51.30 -0.53 1.38
CA ALA A 58 51.45 0.81 1.97
C ALA A 58 50.14 1.33 2.57
N LEU A 59 49.02 1.17 1.85
CA LEU A 59 47.69 1.58 2.33
C LEU A 59 47.21 0.73 3.51
N VAL A 60 47.34 -0.60 3.44
CA VAL A 60 46.90 -1.52 4.50
C VAL A 60 47.73 -1.36 5.77
N GLU A 61 49.03 -1.06 5.64
CA GLU A 61 49.91 -0.71 6.76
C GLU A 61 49.49 0.61 7.42
N GLY A 62 49.10 1.61 6.61
CA GLY A 62 48.56 2.88 7.09
C GLY A 62 47.21 2.79 7.81
N GLY A 63 46.48 1.67 7.66
CA GLY A 63 45.17 1.45 8.28
C GLY A 63 43.98 1.58 7.33
N ALA A 64 44.23 1.66 6.02
CA ALA A 64 43.16 1.62 5.03
C ALA A 64 42.40 0.31 5.09
N ASN A 65 41.07 0.39 4.99
CA ASN A 65 40.17 -0.75 5.03
C ASN A 65 38.93 -0.55 4.15
N PHE A 66 38.12 -1.61 4.09
CA PHE A 66 36.88 -1.79 3.33
C PHE A 66 35.63 -1.44 4.15
N THR A 67 35.77 -0.76 5.28
CA THR A 67 34.61 -0.29 6.06
C THR A 67 33.96 0.90 5.36
N TYR A 68 32.64 0.84 5.14
CA TYR A 68 31.83 1.94 4.61
C TYR A 68 30.87 2.47 5.67
N ILE A 69 31.06 3.72 6.07
CA ILE A 69 30.11 4.46 6.91
C ILE A 69 29.31 5.36 5.97
N ARG A 70 28.01 5.08 5.83
CA ARG A 70 27.08 5.89 5.04
C ARG A 70 27.05 7.32 5.57
N PRO A 71 27.46 8.33 4.78
CA PRO A 71 27.10 9.71 5.07
C PRO A 71 25.58 9.86 4.91
N GLU A 72 24.95 10.69 5.74
CA GLU A 72 23.52 11.01 5.57
C GLU A 72 23.27 11.56 4.15
N GLY A 73 22.33 10.94 3.41
CA GLY A 73 21.88 11.42 2.10
C GLY A 73 22.57 10.82 0.86
N GLU A 74 23.60 9.98 0.99
CA GLU A 74 24.25 9.31 -0.17
C GLU A 74 23.87 7.82 -0.25
N GLY A 75 23.48 7.38 -1.45
CA GLY A 75 23.10 6.00 -1.72
C GLY A 75 24.31 5.09 -2.00
N GLY A 76 24.46 4.04 -1.19
CA GLY A 76 24.93 2.74 -1.70
C GLY A 76 26.15 2.09 -1.03
N TYR A 77 25.86 1.17 -0.11
CA TYR A 77 26.76 0.15 0.48
C TYR A 77 27.48 -0.73 -0.58
N TYR A 78 26.95 -0.76 -1.82
CA TYR A 78 27.41 -1.59 -2.93
C TYR A 78 28.66 -1.08 -3.65
N THR A 79 29.02 0.20 -3.47
CA THR A 79 30.15 0.82 -4.17
C THR A 79 31.49 0.16 -3.86
N LEU A 80 31.60 -0.50 -2.71
CA LEU A 80 32.84 -0.92 -2.11
C LEU A 80 33.48 -2.17 -2.74
N TYR A 81 32.66 -3.13 -3.19
CA TYR A 81 33.15 -4.36 -3.81
C TYR A 81 33.42 -4.22 -5.31
N TYR A 82 32.86 -3.19 -5.97
CA TYR A 82 33.22 -2.86 -7.35
C TYR A 82 34.69 -2.45 -7.50
N TRP A 83 35.29 -1.92 -6.43
CA TRP A 83 36.70 -1.55 -6.37
C TRP A 83 37.65 -2.76 -6.28
N LEU A 84 37.16 -3.92 -5.82
CA LEU A 84 37.93 -5.15 -5.64
C LEU A 84 37.52 -6.29 -6.58
N SER A 85 36.34 -6.20 -7.19
CA SER A 85 35.81 -7.20 -8.10
C SER A 85 36.83 -7.51 -9.20
N PRO A 86 36.92 -8.77 -9.65
CA PRO A 86 37.58 -9.11 -10.90
C PRO A 86 37.12 -8.16 -12.03
N LEU A 87 37.87 -7.18 -12.54
CA LEU A 87 39.12 -7.25 -13.29
C LEU A 87 39.00 -7.84 -14.71
N GLU A 88 37.81 -8.31 -15.05
CA GLU A 88 37.29 -8.43 -16.42
C GLU A 88 35.87 -7.86 -16.46
N MET A 89 35.66 -6.66 -15.89
CA MET A 89 34.46 -5.91 -16.23
C MET A 89 34.53 -5.46 -17.69
N ASN A 90 34.25 -6.43 -18.57
CA ASN A 90 33.65 -6.19 -19.86
C ASN A 90 32.41 -5.31 -19.62
N LYS A 91 32.10 -4.43 -20.57
CA LYS A 91 31.13 -3.29 -20.62
C LYS A 91 29.78 -3.40 -19.87
N ILE A 92 29.46 -4.57 -19.34
CA ILE A 92 28.25 -5.05 -18.68
C ILE A 92 27.90 -4.26 -17.41
N LEU A 93 28.72 -4.31 -16.36
CA LEU A 93 28.42 -3.62 -15.09
C LEU A 93 28.69 -2.10 -15.16
N HIS A 94 29.57 -1.66 -16.06
CA HIS A 94 29.84 -0.24 -16.34
C HIS A 94 28.59 0.51 -16.85
N ARG A 95 27.72 -0.13 -17.63
CA ARG A 95 26.52 0.52 -18.20
C ARG A 95 25.28 0.39 -17.32
N ALA A 96 25.38 -0.43 -16.27
CA ALA A 96 24.27 -0.92 -15.49
C ALA A 96 23.90 0.00 -14.30
N PHE A 97 24.89 0.69 -13.75
CA PHE A 97 24.72 1.66 -12.68
C PHE A 97 25.00 3.06 -13.23
N PHE A 98 23.94 3.84 -13.44
CA PHE A 98 24.05 5.28 -13.64
C PHE A 98 24.60 5.92 -12.37
N ILE A 99 25.92 6.01 -12.28
CA ILE A 99 26.66 6.88 -11.38
C ILE A 99 27.66 7.62 -12.27
N ASP A 100 27.70 8.94 -12.11
CA ASP A 100 28.54 9.93 -12.79
C ASP A 100 29.77 9.33 -13.51
N THR A 101 29.92 9.62 -14.81
CA THR A 101 31.01 9.14 -15.70
C THR A 101 32.42 9.50 -15.25
N ARG A 102 32.54 10.14 -14.09
CA ARG A 102 33.76 10.56 -13.40
C ARG A 102 34.30 9.53 -12.40
N ASP A 103 33.61 8.40 -12.18
CA ASP A 103 34.10 7.40 -11.22
C ASP A 103 35.02 6.34 -11.84
N ALA A 104 36.29 6.37 -11.46
CA ALA A 104 37.36 5.48 -11.94
C ALA A 104 37.17 4.00 -11.58
N CYS A 105 36.21 3.65 -10.71
CA CYS A 105 35.89 2.26 -10.35
C CYS A 105 35.35 1.42 -11.50
N PHE A 106 34.94 2.01 -12.62
CA PHE A 106 34.36 1.25 -13.73
C PHE A 106 35.22 1.29 -14.99
N THR A 107 36.25 2.12 -15.06
CA THR A 107 37.08 2.30 -16.27
C THR A 107 38.25 1.32 -16.31
N ASN A 108 38.64 0.87 -17.52
CA ASN A 108 39.86 0.08 -17.70
C ASN A 108 41.12 0.96 -17.87
N VAL A 109 40.92 2.27 -17.94
CA VAL A 109 41.94 3.30 -18.06
C VAL A 109 41.56 4.47 -17.17
N VAL A 110 42.53 5.06 -16.49
CA VAL A 110 42.40 6.36 -15.84
C VAL A 110 43.42 7.33 -16.41
N THR A 111 43.04 8.58 -16.60
CA THR A 111 43.95 9.62 -17.09
C THR A 111 44.41 10.50 -15.95
N VAL A 112 45.73 10.57 -15.75
CA VAL A 112 46.37 11.31 -14.66
C VAL A 112 47.45 12.19 -15.26
N ASN A 113 47.32 13.51 -15.09
CA ASN A 113 48.24 14.50 -15.66
C ASN A 113 48.50 14.31 -17.17
N GLY A 114 47.48 13.91 -17.93
CA GLY A 114 47.58 13.65 -19.37
C GLY A 114 48.05 12.24 -19.75
N ASN A 115 48.50 11.41 -18.80
CA ASN A 115 48.96 10.05 -19.04
C ASN A 115 47.85 9.02 -18.76
N ALA A 116 47.66 8.06 -19.65
CA ALA A 116 46.73 6.96 -19.47
C ALA A 116 47.38 5.83 -18.65
N ILE A 117 46.77 5.47 -17.52
CA ILE A 117 47.15 4.33 -16.69
C ILE A 117 46.13 3.22 -16.96
N ASN A 118 46.60 2.09 -17.49
CA ASN A 118 45.78 0.92 -17.77
C ASN A 118 45.60 0.06 -16.52
N VAL A 119 44.50 -0.71 -16.50
CA VAL A 119 44.31 -1.77 -15.50
C VAL A 119 45.47 -2.77 -15.49
N LEU A 120 45.85 -3.23 -14.30
CA LEU A 120 46.92 -4.21 -14.10
C LEU A 120 46.59 -5.56 -14.80
N PRO A 121 47.60 -6.34 -15.19
CA PRO A 121 47.41 -7.70 -15.68
C PRO A 121 46.75 -8.63 -14.64
N LEU A 122 46.03 -9.66 -15.10
CA LEU A 122 45.31 -10.60 -14.20
C LEU A 122 46.20 -11.22 -13.12
N GLU A 123 47.42 -11.64 -13.47
CA GLU A 123 48.33 -12.29 -12.51
C GLU A 123 48.74 -11.37 -11.35
N GLN A 124 49.06 -10.11 -11.62
CA GLN A 124 49.43 -9.15 -10.56
C GLN A 124 48.26 -8.89 -9.61
N ARG A 125 47.05 -8.94 -10.15
CA ARG A 125 45.83 -8.70 -9.36
C ARG A 125 45.42 -9.92 -8.54
N ILE A 126 45.73 -11.13 -9.02
CA ILE A 126 45.60 -12.35 -8.24
C ILE A 126 46.48 -12.26 -6.99
N GLU A 127 47.72 -11.77 -7.11
CA GLU A 127 48.61 -11.59 -5.95
C GLU A 127 48.05 -10.58 -4.94
N ILE A 128 47.44 -9.50 -5.42
CA ILE A 128 46.73 -8.54 -4.57
C ILE A 128 45.56 -9.19 -3.84
N ILE A 129 44.74 -10.00 -4.52
CA ILE A 129 43.60 -10.71 -3.90
C ILE A 129 44.09 -11.67 -2.82
N LYS A 130 45.17 -12.44 -3.07
CA LYS A 130 45.77 -13.33 -2.08
C LYS A 130 46.24 -12.57 -0.84
N TYR A 131 46.92 -11.44 -1.04
CA TYR A 131 47.35 -10.56 0.05
C TYR A 131 46.13 -10.03 0.84
N LEU A 132 45.14 -9.46 0.17
CA LEU A 132 43.95 -8.95 0.83
C LEU A 132 43.15 -10.04 1.56
N TYR A 133 43.10 -11.26 1.02
CA TYR A 133 42.51 -12.41 1.70
C TYR A 133 43.26 -12.73 3.00
N GLN A 134 44.60 -12.72 3.00
CA GLN A 134 45.41 -12.97 4.19
C GLN A 134 45.14 -11.91 5.28
N TYR A 135 44.94 -10.66 4.90
CA TYR A 135 44.70 -9.54 5.81
C TYR A 135 43.20 -9.17 5.97
N ARG A 136 42.27 -10.02 5.52
CA ARG A 136 40.84 -9.70 5.39
C ARG A 136 40.19 -9.15 6.67
N GLU A 137 40.55 -9.69 7.83
CA GLU A 137 40.02 -9.21 9.12
C GLU A 137 40.52 -7.79 9.43
N LYS A 138 41.81 -7.52 9.16
CA LYS A 138 42.43 -6.20 9.37
C LYS A 138 41.81 -5.14 8.45
N VAL A 139 41.50 -5.52 7.22
CA VAL A 139 40.95 -4.60 6.22
C VAL A 139 39.42 -4.64 6.16
N CYS A 140 38.72 -5.39 7.03
CA CYS A 140 37.27 -5.56 7.00
C CYS A 140 36.71 -6.01 5.63
N LEU A 141 37.41 -6.92 4.94
CA LEU A 141 37.00 -7.42 3.63
C LEU A 141 36.04 -8.60 3.75
N ASP A 142 34.79 -8.45 3.26
CA ASP A 142 33.91 -9.59 3.04
C ASP A 142 34.32 -10.33 1.76
N VAL A 143 35.03 -11.44 1.94
CA VAL A 143 35.47 -12.31 0.85
C VAL A 143 34.31 -13.05 0.18
N GLY A 144 33.18 -13.22 0.86
CA GLY A 144 31.98 -13.84 0.30
C GLY A 144 31.24 -12.91 -0.66
N GLU A 145 31.23 -11.62 -0.38
CA GLU A 145 30.80 -10.59 -1.33
C GLU A 145 31.74 -10.50 -2.54
N LEU A 146 33.05 -10.60 -2.33
CA LEU A 146 34.00 -10.66 -3.45
C LEU A 146 33.74 -11.87 -4.36
N LEU A 147 33.42 -13.03 -3.78
CA LEU A 147 33.02 -14.21 -4.54
C LEU A 147 31.75 -13.98 -5.36
N TYR A 148 30.72 -13.33 -4.78
CA TYR A 148 29.50 -12.98 -5.51
C TYR A 148 29.81 -12.16 -6.77
N TYR A 149 30.58 -11.07 -6.64
CA TYR A 149 30.93 -10.24 -7.79
C TYR A 149 31.84 -10.95 -8.80
N ALA A 150 32.73 -11.84 -8.34
CA ALA A 150 33.54 -12.68 -9.23
C ALA A 150 32.72 -13.66 -10.08
N ILE A 151 31.65 -14.22 -9.51
CA ILE A 151 30.69 -15.05 -10.23
C ILE A 151 29.90 -14.19 -11.22
N MET A 152 29.37 -13.06 -10.77
CA MET A 152 28.58 -12.13 -11.58
C MET A 152 29.36 -11.56 -12.77
N SER A 153 30.68 -11.37 -12.64
CA SER A 153 31.56 -10.90 -13.71
C SER A 153 31.98 -12.01 -14.68
N GLY A 154 31.69 -13.28 -14.39
CA GLY A 154 32.13 -14.43 -15.18
C GLY A 154 33.62 -14.76 -15.04
N SER A 155 34.32 -14.19 -14.05
CA SER A 155 35.78 -14.35 -13.89
C SER A 155 36.15 -15.69 -13.25
N ARG A 156 36.08 -16.76 -14.06
CA ARG A 156 36.31 -18.16 -13.66
C ARG A 156 37.61 -18.39 -12.88
N ARG A 157 38.71 -17.72 -13.26
CA ARG A 157 40.01 -17.84 -12.58
C ARG A 157 39.97 -17.34 -11.14
N ILE A 158 39.30 -16.20 -10.88
CA ILE A 158 39.23 -15.65 -9.54
C ILE A 158 38.23 -16.42 -8.68
N VAL A 159 37.10 -16.86 -9.25
CA VAL A 159 36.19 -17.80 -8.58
C VAL A 159 36.96 -19.04 -8.13
N LYS A 160 37.77 -19.64 -9.02
CA LYS A 160 38.59 -20.82 -8.68
C LYS A 160 39.53 -20.55 -7.51
N ILE A 161 40.26 -19.44 -7.53
CA ILE A 161 41.19 -19.07 -6.45
C ILE A 161 40.44 -18.90 -5.13
N LEU A 162 39.37 -18.10 -5.10
CA LEU A 162 38.58 -17.89 -3.88
C LEU A 162 38.04 -19.23 -3.33
N LYS A 163 37.66 -20.15 -4.22
CA LYS A 163 37.22 -21.51 -3.85
C LYS A 163 38.34 -22.38 -3.29
N GLU A 164 39.57 -22.29 -3.81
CA GLU A 164 40.75 -22.95 -3.23
C GLU A 164 41.03 -22.47 -1.80
N TYR A 165 40.72 -21.20 -1.50
CA TYR A 165 40.77 -20.62 -0.15
C TYR A 165 39.52 -20.92 0.71
N GLY A 166 38.62 -21.80 0.27
CA GLY A 166 37.43 -22.20 1.01
C GLY A 166 36.35 -21.11 1.13
N VAL A 167 36.42 -20.06 0.31
CA VAL A 167 35.45 -18.95 0.35
C VAL A 167 34.07 -19.42 -0.11
N LYS A 168 33.05 -19.02 0.66
CA LYS A 168 31.62 -19.20 0.36
C LYS A 168 30.95 -17.83 0.27
N LEU A 169 29.75 -17.78 -0.32
CA LEU A 169 28.96 -16.55 -0.31
C LEU A 169 28.68 -16.08 1.12
N SER A 170 28.62 -14.76 1.32
CA SER A 170 28.31 -14.19 2.63
C SER A 170 26.88 -14.54 3.04
N GLU A 171 26.67 -14.78 4.34
CA GLU A 171 25.33 -15.08 4.88
C GLU A 171 24.35 -13.92 4.64
N GLN A 172 24.86 -12.69 4.68
CA GLN A 172 24.08 -11.50 4.33
C GLN A 172 23.61 -11.56 2.88
N ARG A 173 24.49 -11.89 1.93
CA ARG A 173 24.13 -12.03 0.50
C ARG A 173 23.10 -13.13 0.30
N ILE A 174 23.32 -14.30 0.89
CA ILE A 174 22.40 -15.45 0.83
C ILE A 174 21.02 -15.03 1.34
N THR A 175 20.94 -14.40 2.51
CA THR A 175 19.68 -13.95 3.12
C THR A 175 18.97 -12.93 2.24
N MET A 176 19.71 -11.99 1.65
CA MET A 176 19.14 -10.99 0.73
C MET A 176 18.52 -11.65 -0.52
N ILE A 177 19.20 -12.59 -1.16
CA ILE A 177 18.69 -13.19 -2.42
C ILE A 177 17.70 -14.34 -2.21
N THR A 178 17.52 -14.86 -1.00
CA THR A 178 16.60 -15.99 -0.71
C THR A 178 15.37 -15.61 0.12
N GLU A 179 15.47 -14.62 1.01
CA GLU A 179 14.46 -14.36 2.04
C GLU A 179 14.02 -12.88 2.11
N ASN A 180 14.95 -11.91 2.05
CA ASN A 180 14.70 -10.52 2.46
C ASN A 180 15.08 -9.41 1.44
N GLY A 181 15.41 -9.76 0.19
CA GLY A 181 15.81 -8.76 -0.81
C GLY A 181 14.64 -7.90 -1.28
N ARG A 182 14.78 -6.58 -1.17
CA ARG A 182 13.85 -5.60 -1.77
C ARG A 182 14.13 -5.49 -3.28
N SER A 183 13.36 -4.64 -3.96
CA SER A 183 13.42 -4.52 -5.42
C SER A 183 14.77 -4.03 -5.98
N PHE A 184 15.58 -3.31 -5.20
CA PHE A 184 16.85 -2.76 -5.67
C PHE A 184 18.02 -3.74 -5.54
N GLU A 185 17.95 -4.70 -4.62
CA GLU A 185 18.89 -5.82 -4.49
C GLU A 185 18.84 -6.71 -5.74
N TRP A 186 17.66 -6.81 -6.36
CA TRP A 186 17.46 -7.53 -7.62
C TRP A 186 17.82 -6.73 -8.87
N GLN A 187 18.16 -5.45 -8.71
CA GLN A 187 18.58 -4.62 -9.83
C GLN A 187 19.83 -5.23 -10.50
N GLU A 188 20.78 -5.77 -9.74
CA GLU A 188 22.00 -6.41 -10.26
C GLU A 188 21.66 -7.59 -11.21
N PHE A 189 20.74 -8.46 -10.82
CA PHE A 189 20.27 -9.58 -11.64
C PHE A 189 19.51 -9.12 -12.89
N ALA A 190 18.67 -8.07 -12.75
CA ALA A 190 17.91 -7.52 -13.86
C ALA A 190 18.82 -6.78 -14.86
N LEU A 191 19.94 -6.25 -14.40
CA LEU A 191 20.92 -5.56 -15.24
C LEU A 191 21.75 -6.55 -16.07
N MET A 192 22.15 -7.69 -15.51
CA MET A 192 22.84 -8.75 -16.28
C MET A 192 22.05 -9.19 -17.53
N LEU A 193 20.71 -9.09 -17.50
CA LEU A 193 19.85 -9.38 -18.65
C LEU A 193 20.06 -8.43 -19.85
N ASP A 194 20.66 -7.27 -19.67
CA ASP A 194 20.98 -6.37 -20.79
C ASP A 194 22.27 -6.77 -21.51
N TYR A 195 23.13 -7.56 -20.88
CA TYR A 195 24.54 -7.60 -21.25
C TYR A 195 25.13 -8.99 -21.43
N LEU A 196 24.72 -9.98 -20.63
CA LEU A 196 25.16 -11.37 -20.83
C LEU A 196 24.33 -12.02 -21.92
N GLY A 197 24.87 -12.97 -22.68
CA GLY A 197 24.03 -13.87 -23.48
C GLY A 197 23.23 -14.83 -22.60
N ASN A 198 22.27 -15.57 -23.18
CA ASN A 198 21.39 -16.47 -22.43
C ASN A 198 22.19 -17.53 -21.65
N LYS A 199 23.16 -18.14 -22.32
CA LYS A 199 24.03 -19.17 -21.73
C LYS A 199 24.87 -18.61 -20.58
N GLU A 200 25.52 -17.46 -20.79
CA GLU A 200 26.38 -16.83 -19.78
C GLU A 200 25.59 -16.40 -18.54
N TYR A 201 24.36 -15.90 -18.73
CA TYR A 201 23.49 -15.57 -17.60
C TYR A 201 23.09 -16.81 -16.82
N VAL A 202 22.61 -17.86 -17.50
CA VAL A 202 22.19 -19.12 -16.87
C VAL A 202 23.36 -19.74 -16.12
N GLU A 203 24.56 -19.71 -16.68
CA GLU A 203 25.77 -20.17 -16.00
C GLU A 203 26.08 -19.34 -14.74
N ALA A 204 26.12 -18.01 -14.84
CA ALA A 204 26.47 -17.14 -13.73
C ALA A 204 25.45 -17.21 -12.58
N VAL A 205 24.15 -17.15 -12.88
CA VAL A 205 23.12 -17.33 -11.85
C VAL A 205 23.09 -18.76 -11.35
N GLY A 206 23.38 -19.74 -12.20
CA GLY A 206 23.50 -21.15 -11.80
C GLY A 206 24.65 -21.39 -10.82
N ASP A 207 25.78 -20.69 -11.00
CA ASP A 207 26.88 -20.67 -10.03
C ASP A 207 26.43 -20.08 -8.69
N ILE A 208 25.68 -18.98 -8.71
CA ILE A 208 25.11 -18.40 -7.48
C ILE A 208 24.17 -19.39 -6.80
N VAL A 209 23.30 -20.07 -7.55
CA VAL A 209 22.35 -21.06 -7.01
C VAL A 209 23.10 -22.23 -6.34
N ARG A 210 24.21 -22.69 -6.92
CA ARG A 210 25.06 -23.74 -6.32
C ARG A 210 25.62 -23.33 -4.95
N GLU A 211 25.81 -22.03 -4.72
CA GLU A 211 26.31 -21.50 -3.46
C GLU A 211 25.22 -21.36 -2.36
N LEU A 212 23.94 -21.56 -2.69
CA LEU A 212 22.83 -21.33 -1.76
C LEU A 212 22.56 -22.49 -0.79
N ASN A 213 23.38 -23.54 -0.78
CA ASN A 213 23.24 -24.71 0.10
C ASN A 213 21.81 -25.31 0.08
N GLY A 214 21.20 -25.43 -1.10
CA GLY A 214 19.84 -25.99 -1.25
C GLY A 214 18.70 -24.99 -1.03
N LYS A 215 18.98 -23.73 -0.68
CA LYS A 215 17.97 -22.67 -0.73
C LYS A 215 17.68 -22.28 -2.19
N THR A 216 16.45 -21.85 -2.45
CA THR A 216 16.03 -21.32 -3.76
C THR A 216 16.03 -19.80 -3.74
N LEU A 217 16.29 -19.18 -4.89
CA LEU A 217 16.20 -17.73 -5.05
C LEU A 217 14.80 -17.20 -4.73
N HIS A 218 14.73 -15.99 -4.17
CA HIS A 218 13.49 -15.31 -3.87
C HIS A 218 12.86 -14.76 -5.15
N TYR A 219 11.58 -15.03 -5.36
CA TYR A 219 10.84 -14.39 -6.44
C TYR A 219 10.43 -12.98 -6.02
N THR A 220 10.83 -11.97 -6.81
CA THR A 220 10.25 -10.62 -6.72
C THR A 220 9.58 -10.26 -8.03
N ASP A 221 8.41 -9.62 -7.93
CA ASP A 221 7.73 -9.03 -9.10
C ASP A 221 8.67 -8.09 -9.87
N SER A 222 9.69 -7.55 -9.20
CA SER A 222 10.68 -6.66 -9.80
C SER A 222 11.52 -7.32 -10.90
N ILE A 223 11.78 -8.63 -10.81
CA ILE A 223 12.56 -9.36 -11.82
C ILE A 223 11.84 -9.38 -13.16
N TYR A 224 10.51 -9.52 -13.18
CA TYR A 224 9.71 -9.60 -14.42
C TYR A 224 9.03 -8.27 -14.80
N TRP A 225 8.71 -7.43 -13.81
CA TRP A 225 7.76 -6.34 -13.95
C TRP A 225 8.12 -5.08 -13.13
N GLY A 226 9.32 -5.02 -12.56
CA GLY A 226 9.76 -3.87 -11.77
C GLY A 226 10.24 -2.70 -12.62
N ASN A 227 10.53 -1.59 -11.95
CA ASN A 227 11.05 -0.35 -12.55
C ASN A 227 12.34 -0.52 -13.38
N TYR A 228 13.03 -1.65 -13.24
CA TYR A 228 14.29 -1.96 -13.92
C TYR A 228 14.14 -2.96 -15.07
N ASN A 229 12.91 -3.44 -15.32
CA ASN A 229 12.63 -4.39 -16.38
C ASN A 229 11.94 -3.71 -17.57
N THR A 230 12.66 -3.63 -18.69
CA THR A 230 12.17 -3.07 -19.96
C THR A 230 11.48 -4.14 -20.79
N TYR A 231 10.67 -3.74 -21.77
CA TYR A 231 10.03 -4.67 -22.71
C TYR A 231 11.02 -5.67 -23.35
N ARG A 232 12.24 -5.22 -23.68
CA ARG A 232 13.31 -6.06 -24.22
C ARG A 232 13.74 -7.18 -23.26
N LYS A 233 13.86 -6.86 -21.97
CA LYS A 233 14.19 -7.84 -20.92
C LYS A 233 13.04 -8.81 -20.71
N GLN A 234 11.80 -8.34 -20.75
CA GLN A 234 10.63 -9.22 -20.70
C GLN A 234 10.66 -10.24 -21.83
N PHE A 235 10.96 -9.85 -23.07
CA PHE A 235 11.09 -10.82 -24.18
C PHE A 235 12.10 -11.93 -23.88
N ARG A 236 13.27 -11.54 -23.36
CA ARG A 236 14.34 -12.47 -23.02
C ARG A 236 13.98 -13.43 -21.87
N LEU A 237 13.23 -12.96 -20.88
CA LEU A 237 12.78 -13.79 -19.74
C LEU A 237 11.88 -14.96 -20.17
N TYR A 238 11.22 -14.87 -21.32
CA TYR A 238 10.40 -15.95 -21.89
C TYR A 238 11.12 -16.66 -23.05
N ASN A 239 12.45 -16.63 -23.10
CA ASN A 239 13.17 -17.66 -23.85
C ASN A 239 13.01 -19.02 -23.12
N PRO A 240 12.64 -20.13 -23.79
CA PRO A 240 12.27 -21.38 -23.11
C PRO A 240 13.35 -21.99 -22.20
N GLU A 241 14.61 -22.02 -22.65
CA GLU A 241 15.73 -22.53 -21.85
C GLU A 241 15.92 -21.70 -20.57
N PHE A 242 15.89 -20.38 -20.75
CA PHE A 242 16.02 -19.41 -19.68
C PHE A 242 14.83 -19.46 -18.71
N PHE A 243 13.62 -19.61 -19.24
CA PHE A 243 12.38 -19.70 -18.48
C PHE A 243 12.38 -20.96 -17.61
N ARG A 244 12.79 -22.12 -18.16
CA ARG A 244 13.01 -23.36 -17.39
C ARG A 244 14.01 -23.13 -16.26
N PHE A 245 15.15 -22.51 -16.55
CA PHE A 245 16.17 -22.23 -15.54
C PHE A 245 15.60 -21.39 -14.37
N ILE A 246 14.79 -20.36 -14.65
CA ILE A 246 14.14 -19.57 -13.59
C ILE A 246 13.20 -20.44 -12.76
N LEU A 247 12.32 -21.23 -13.38
CA LEU A 247 11.34 -22.01 -12.61
C LEU A 247 11.99 -23.06 -11.69
N VAL A 248 13.16 -23.56 -12.04
CA VAL A 248 13.94 -24.50 -11.22
C VAL A 248 14.72 -23.78 -10.12
N SER A 249 15.28 -22.60 -10.43
CA SER A 249 16.19 -21.89 -9.51
C SER A 249 15.48 -21.06 -8.44
N PHE A 250 14.21 -20.70 -8.67
CA PHE A 250 13.46 -19.79 -7.82
C PHE A 250 12.31 -20.47 -7.05
N ASN A 251 11.96 -19.90 -5.90
CA ASN A 251 10.88 -20.40 -5.07
C ASN A 251 9.50 -20.21 -5.73
N GLN A 252 8.98 -21.26 -6.35
CA GLN A 252 7.69 -21.22 -7.03
C GLN A 252 6.48 -20.89 -6.13
N LYS A 253 6.57 -21.10 -4.81
CA LYS A 253 5.48 -20.76 -3.86
C LYS A 253 5.29 -19.26 -3.72
N LYS A 254 6.35 -18.48 -3.97
CA LYS A 254 6.35 -17.01 -3.89
C LYS A 254 6.08 -16.36 -5.26
N MET A 255 6.00 -17.14 -6.34
CA MET A 255 5.76 -16.64 -7.69
C MET A 255 4.31 -16.24 -7.93
N ASN A 256 4.09 -15.11 -8.61
CA ASN A 256 2.79 -14.79 -9.18
C ASN A 256 2.56 -15.54 -10.49
N LYS A 257 2.21 -16.83 -10.38
CA LYS A 257 2.00 -17.74 -11.52
C LYS A 257 1.05 -17.18 -12.58
N THR A 258 0.00 -16.48 -12.15
CA THR A 258 -0.95 -15.81 -13.05
C THR A 258 -0.26 -14.82 -13.95
N LYS A 259 0.53 -13.93 -13.35
CA LYS A 259 1.18 -12.83 -14.04
C LYS A 259 2.26 -13.35 -14.99
N ILE A 260 2.98 -14.39 -14.57
CA ILE A 260 3.98 -15.07 -15.41
C ILE A 260 3.30 -15.75 -16.62
N MET A 261 2.24 -16.54 -16.41
CA MET A 261 1.52 -17.16 -17.52
C MET A 261 0.93 -16.13 -18.49
N ARG A 262 0.40 -15.02 -17.97
CA ARG A 262 -0.06 -13.90 -18.82
C ARG A 262 1.07 -13.30 -19.63
N GLY A 263 2.26 -13.12 -19.08
CA GLY A 263 3.40 -12.62 -19.86
C GLY A 263 3.86 -13.60 -20.96
N ALA A 264 3.75 -14.91 -20.75
CA ALA A 264 3.99 -15.90 -21.80
C ALA A 264 2.93 -15.78 -22.93
N ILE A 265 1.66 -15.60 -22.54
CA ILE A 265 0.54 -15.35 -23.47
C ILE A 265 0.74 -14.03 -24.22
N ASP A 266 1.16 -12.96 -23.55
CA ASP A 266 1.37 -11.64 -24.16
C ASP A 266 2.42 -11.71 -25.27
N GLN A 267 3.41 -12.60 -25.12
CA GLN A 267 4.44 -12.88 -26.11
C GLN A 267 4.05 -13.99 -27.12
N ASN A 268 2.84 -14.54 -27.00
CA ASN A 268 2.35 -15.66 -27.81
C ASN A 268 3.30 -16.88 -27.79
N ASN A 269 4.00 -17.09 -26.68
CA ASN A 269 5.07 -18.08 -26.57
C ASN A 269 4.55 -19.42 -26.01
N VAL A 270 4.31 -20.37 -26.92
CA VAL A 270 3.73 -21.68 -26.59
C VAL A 270 4.68 -22.54 -25.76
N ASP A 271 5.99 -22.54 -26.06
CA ASP A 271 6.98 -23.33 -25.33
C ASP A 271 7.00 -22.97 -23.83
N CYS A 272 6.91 -21.68 -23.50
CA CYS A 272 6.82 -21.23 -22.11
C CYS A 272 5.52 -21.65 -21.43
N LEU A 273 4.42 -21.74 -22.17
CA LEU A 273 3.14 -22.25 -21.65
C LEU A 273 3.20 -23.75 -21.40
N GLU A 274 3.89 -24.51 -22.27
CA GLU A 274 4.16 -25.92 -22.06
C GLU A 274 5.00 -26.13 -20.79
N ILE A 275 6.05 -25.34 -20.58
CA ILE A 275 6.83 -25.34 -19.35
C ILE A 275 5.95 -25.03 -18.12
N CYS A 276 5.01 -24.09 -18.23
CA CYS A 276 4.05 -23.82 -17.16
C CYS A 276 3.14 -25.02 -16.87
N ALA A 277 2.70 -25.73 -17.91
CA ALA A 277 1.89 -26.95 -17.78
C ALA A 277 2.68 -28.11 -17.16
N GLU A 278 3.93 -28.34 -17.57
CA GLU A 278 4.85 -29.33 -17.00
C GLU A 278 5.01 -29.11 -15.48
N ASN A 279 5.03 -27.84 -15.04
CA ASN A 279 5.10 -27.47 -13.63
C ASN A 279 3.74 -27.54 -12.90
N GLY A 280 2.68 -28.02 -13.57
CA GLY A 280 1.34 -28.20 -13.03
C GLY A 280 0.55 -26.90 -12.80
N TRP A 281 0.99 -25.77 -13.35
CA TRP A 281 0.35 -24.47 -13.10
C TRP A 281 -1.02 -24.33 -13.80
N LEU A 282 -1.27 -25.15 -14.83
CA LEU A 282 -2.53 -25.22 -15.58
C LEU A 282 -3.42 -26.41 -15.16
N ASN A 283 -3.04 -27.17 -14.13
CA ASN A 283 -3.84 -28.31 -13.67
C ASN A 283 -5.16 -27.88 -13.00
N MET A 284 -5.22 -26.66 -12.47
CA MET A 284 -6.45 -26.12 -11.90
C MET A 284 -7.40 -25.61 -13.01
N PRO A 285 -8.61 -26.18 -13.17
CA PRO A 285 -9.52 -25.83 -14.27
C PRO A 285 -9.84 -24.34 -14.34
N ARG A 286 -10.16 -23.73 -13.19
CA ARG A 286 -10.42 -22.28 -13.10
C ARG A 286 -9.24 -21.44 -13.60
N LYS A 287 -8.00 -21.88 -13.31
CA LYS A 287 -6.80 -21.16 -13.71
C LYS A 287 -6.57 -21.28 -15.21
N ARG A 288 -6.72 -22.48 -15.74
CA ARG A 288 -6.65 -22.78 -17.18
C ARG A 288 -7.68 -21.97 -17.97
N ASP A 289 -8.93 -21.95 -17.52
CA ASP A 289 -10.01 -21.18 -18.16
C ASP A 289 -9.75 -19.66 -18.12
N GLU A 290 -9.21 -19.15 -17.02
CA GLU A 290 -8.79 -17.75 -16.91
C GLU A 290 -7.71 -17.41 -17.95
N MET A 291 -6.73 -18.30 -18.17
CA MET A 291 -5.67 -18.09 -19.16
C MET A 291 -6.18 -18.18 -20.60
N ILE A 292 -7.08 -19.13 -20.90
CA ILE A 292 -7.75 -19.22 -22.21
C ILE A 292 -8.50 -17.92 -22.52
N LYS A 293 -9.30 -17.45 -21.55
CA LYS A 293 -10.06 -16.22 -21.70
C LYS A 293 -9.14 -15.02 -21.93
N TYR A 294 -8.09 -14.89 -21.13
CA TYR A 294 -7.12 -13.81 -21.27
C TYR A 294 -6.42 -13.82 -22.65
N ALA A 295 -6.00 -15.00 -23.13
CA ALA A 295 -5.39 -15.14 -24.45
C ALA A 295 -6.33 -14.73 -25.59
N SER A 296 -7.61 -15.14 -25.50
CA SER A 296 -8.63 -14.78 -26.48
C SER A 296 -8.95 -13.29 -26.48
N GLU A 297 -9.13 -12.68 -25.31
CA GLU A 297 -9.44 -11.25 -25.18
C GLU A 297 -8.30 -10.35 -25.67
N ASN A 298 -7.05 -10.85 -25.64
CA ASN A 298 -5.86 -10.13 -26.10
C ASN A 298 -5.38 -10.56 -27.50
N ASN A 299 -6.22 -11.29 -28.25
CA ASN A 299 -5.93 -11.73 -29.63
C ASN A 299 -4.61 -12.53 -29.79
N LYS A 300 -4.28 -13.37 -28.81
CA LYS A 300 -3.07 -14.22 -28.83
C LYS A 300 -3.42 -15.59 -29.40
N THR A 301 -3.40 -15.71 -30.72
CA THR A 301 -4.00 -16.84 -31.46
C THR A 301 -3.34 -18.18 -31.17
N GLU A 302 -2.00 -18.26 -31.21
CA GLU A 302 -1.26 -19.52 -30.97
C GLU A 302 -1.40 -19.96 -29.51
N ALA A 303 -1.22 -19.02 -28.57
CA ALA A 303 -1.42 -19.29 -27.15
C ALA A 303 -2.86 -19.75 -26.84
N SER A 304 -3.86 -19.11 -27.45
CA SER A 304 -5.27 -19.49 -27.29
C SER A 304 -5.54 -20.89 -27.82
N ALA A 305 -5.05 -21.19 -29.02
CA ALA A 305 -5.21 -22.50 -29.65
C ALA A 305 -4.55 -23.60 -28.82
N TRP A 306 -3.30 -23.38 -28.37
CA TRP A 306 -2.59 -24.34 -27.54
C TRP A 306 -3.25 -24.54 -26.17
N LEU A 307 -3.73 -23.49 -25.50
CA LEU A 307 -4.41 -23.61 -24.21
C LEU A 307 -5.74 -24.36 -24.32
N LEU A 308 -6.48 -24.16 -25.42
CA LEU A 308 -7.70 -24.91 -25.72
C LEU A 308 -7.40 -26.39 -25.97
N ASP A 309 -6.39 -26.68 -26.78
CA ASP A 309 -5.94 -28.05 -27.04
C ASP A 309 -5.45 -28.74 -25.76
N PHE A 310 -4.61 -28.07 -24.95
CA PHE A 310 -4.16 -28.56 -23.65
C PHE A 310 -5.35 -28.87 -22.73
N LYS A 311 -6.36 -28.00 -22.67
CA LYS A 311 -7.59 -28.25 -21.92
C LYS A 311 -8.31 -29.50 -22.44
N ASN A 312 -8.45 -29.65 -23.76
CA ASN A 312 -9.14 -30.79 -24.35
C ASN A 312 -8.42 -32.13 -24.07
N ARG A 313 -7.08 -32.12 -24.05
CA ARG A 313 -6.27 -33.30 -23.73
C ARG A 313 -6.25 -33.68 -22.24
N THR A 314 -6.39 -32.70 -21.34
CA THR A 314 -6.16 -32.90 -19.89
C THR A 314 -7.41 -32.82 -19.03
N ALA A 315 -8.51 -32.23 -19.51
CA ALA A 315 -9.72 -32.07 -18.73
C ALA A 315 -10.54 -33.36 -18.70
N ASN A 316 -10.93 -33.78 -17.49
CA ASN A 316 -12.01 -34.75 -17.33
C ASN A 316 -13.35 -34.00 -17.32
N PHE A 317 -13.88 -33.73 -18.51
CA PHE A 317 -15.11 -32.94 -18.69
C PHE A 317 -16.30 -33.49 -17.91
N ALA A 318 -16.41 -34.82 -17.75
CA ALA A 318 -17.48 -35.44 -16.99
C ALA A 318 -17.40 -35.07 -15.49
N VAL A 319 -16.23 -35.20 -14.88
CA VAL A 319 -16.01 -34.83 -13.47
C VAL A 319 -16.13 -33.31 -13.26
N GLU A 320 -15.64 -32.51 -14.20
CA GLU A 320 -15.78 -31.05 -14.13
C GLU A 320 -17.25 -30.62 -14.24
N ARG A 321 -18.02 -31.22 -15.15
CA ARG A 321 -19.46 -30.99 -15.31
C ARG A 321 -20.24 -31.42 -14.07
N GLU A 322 -19.97 -32.60 -13.53
CA GLU A 322 -20.62 -33.08 -12.30
C GLU A 322 -20.33 -32.15 -11.11
N LYS A 323 -19.08 -31.66 -10.96
CA LYS A 323 -18.74 -30.67 -9.93
C LYS A 323 -19.45 -29.34 -10.15
N ALA A 324 -19.57 -28.89 -11.41
CA ALA A 324 -20.29 -27.67 -11.75
C ALA A 324 -21.79 -27.80 -11.46
N GLU A 325 -22.42 -28.91 -11.84
CA GLU A 325 -23.82 -29.25 -11.57
C GLU A 325 -24.05 -29.38 -10.06
N LYS A 326 -23.20 -30.09 -9.31
CA LYS A 326 -23.28 -30.15 -7.84
C LYS A 326 -23.14 -28.77 -7.20
N LYS A 327 -22.26 -27.90 -7.72
CA LYS A 327 -22.12 -26.52 -7.23
C LYS A 327 -23.34 -25.67 -7.56
N MET A 328 -23.90 -25.81 -8.75
CA MET A 328 -25.13 -25.14 -9.18
C MET A 328 -26.32 -25.60 -8.33
N MET A 329 -26.48 -26.90 -8.13
CA MET A 329 -27.51 -27.47 -7.26
C MET A 329 -27.35 -27.05 -5.81
N ARG A 330 -26.12 -26.97 -5.28
CA ARG A 330 -25.85 -26.39 -3.95
C ARG A 330 -26.21 -24.91 -3.88
N ALA A 331 -25.99 -24.14 -4.94
CA ALA A 331 -26.36 -22.72 -4.98
C ALA A 331 -27.89 -22.54 -5.08
N LEU A 332 -28.57 -23.38 -5.87
CA LEU A 332 -30.03 -23.40 -5.98
C LEU A 332 -30.70 -23.83 -4.66
N ASN A 333 -30.09 -24.81 -3.97
CA ASN A 333 -30.58 -25.32 -2.68
C ASN A 333 -30.02 -24.53 -1.47
N ALA A 334 -29.21 -23.49 -1.68
CA ALA A 334 -28.68 -22.68 -0.59
C ALA A 334 -29.81 -21.85 0.00
N ASN A 335 -30.11 -22.07 1.29
CA ASN A 335 -31.03 -21.20 2.02
C ASN A 335 -30.47 -19.76 2.00
N PRO A 336 -31.20 -18.77 1.44
CA PRO A 336 -30.77 -17.37 1.38
C PRO A 336 -30.44 -16.78 2.76
N ASN A 337 -31.07 -17.33 3.81
CA ASN A 337 -30.89 -16.92 5.21
C ASN A 337 -29.77 -17.69 5.92
N SER A 338 -29.05 -18.57 5.22
CA SER A 338 -27.88 -19.23 5.80
C SER A 338 -26.80 -18.18 6.11
N ILE A 339 -26.04 -18.41 7.19
CA ILE A 339 -24.95 -17.51 7.60
C ILE A 339 -23.95 -17.30 6.44
N THR A 340 -23.72 -18.33 5.63
CA THR A 340 -22.79 -18.28 4.49
C THR A 340 -23.28 -17.31 3.40
N GLU A 341 -24.56 -17.31 3.08
CA GLU A 341 -25.14 -16.37 2.10
C GLU A 341 -25.25 -14.96 2.67
N LEU A 342 -25.69 -14.82 3.93
CA LEU A 342 -25.74 -13.53 4.61
C LEU A 342 -24.35 -12.88 4.71
N LYS A 343 -23.27 -13.64 4.89
CA LYS A 343 -21.89 -13.13 4.85
C LYS A 343 -21.47 -12.55 3.50
N LYS A 344 -22.17 -12.82 2.40
CA LYS A 344 -21.88 -12.17 1.11
C LYS A 344 -22.44 -10.75 1.08
N VAL A 345 -23.61 -10.54 1.69
CA VAL A 345 -24.34 -9.26 1.68
C VAL A 345 -23.98 -8.39 2.89
N TRP A 346 -23.73 -9.00 4.05
CA TRP A 346 -23.57 -8.33 5.33
C TRP A 346 -22.17 -8.58 5.91
N GLY A 347 -21.52 -7.50 6.34
CA GLY A 347 -20.44 -7.53 7.32
C GLY A 347 -21.06 -7.32 8.69
N PHE A 348 -20.74 -8.20 9.63
CA PHE A 348 -21.34 -8.18 10.95
C PHE A 348 -20.40 -8.79 11.98
N GLU A 349 -20.56 -8.36 13.23
CA GLU A 349 -19.78 -8.83 14.38
C GLU A 349 -20.74 -9.17 15.51
N LYS A 350 -20.29 -10.05 16.42
CA LYS A 350 -21.06 -10.47 17.58
C LYS A 350 -20.59 -9.68 18.80
N ARG A 351 -21.52 -9.05 19.50
CA ARG A 351 -21.28 -8.30 20.74
C ARG A 351 -21.19 -9.25 21.94
N GLU A 352 -20.73 -8.73 23.08
CA GLU A 352 -20.61 -9.47 24.35
C GLU A 352 -21.95 -10.04 24.84
N ASP A 353 -23.05 -9.34 24.57
CA ASP A 353 -24.43 -9.72 24.92
C ASP A 353 -25.07 -10.74 23.95
N ASN A 354 -24.27 -11.39 23.10
CA ASN A 354 -24.69 -12.31 22.05
C ASN A 354 -25.56 -11.71 20.92
N LYS A 355 -25.74 -10.39 20.84
CA LYS A 355 -26.42 -9.72 19.72
C LYS A 355 -25.44 -9.40 18.58
N ILE A 356 -25.97 -9.04 17.42
CA ILE A 356 -25.22 -8.75 16.20
C ILE A 356 -25.23 -7.25 15.91
N ILE A 357 -24.06 -6.73 15.56
CA ILE A 357 -23.88 -5.42 14.95
C ILE A 357 -23.61 -5.58 13.45
N ILE A 358 -24.36 -4.86 12.61
CA ILE A 358 -24.08 -4.77 11.18
C ILE A 358 -22.98 -3.72 10.98
N THR A 359 -21.80 -4.16 10.58
CA THR A 359 -20.64 -3.27 10.37
C THR A 359 -20.52 -2.78 8.93
N ARG A 360 -21.15 -3.48 7.97
CA ARG A 360 -21.04 -3.11 6.55
C ARG A 360 -22.13 -3.75 5.68
N TYR A 361 -22.78 -2.96 4.83
CA TYR A 361 -23.54 -3.48 3.69
C TYR A 361 -22.64 -3.67 2.45
N LYS A 362 -22.67 -4.86 1.86
CA LYS A 362 -21.91 -5.27 0.66
C LYS A 362 -22.82 -5.62 -0.52
N GLY A 363 -24.14 -5.59 -0.33
CA GLY A 363 -25.11 -5.90 -1.37
C GLY A 363 -25.17 -4.84 -2.47
N LYS A 364 -25.97 -5.15 -3.50
CA LYS A 364 -26.18 -4.30 -4.68
C LYS A 364 -27.61 -3.78 -4.81
N ASN A 365 -28.50 -4.18 -3.90
CA ASN A 365 -29.90 -3.80 -3.93
C ASN A 365 -30.08 -2.36 -3.44
N THR A 366 -31.04 -1.66 -4.03
CA THR A 366 -31.46 -0.30 -3.65
C THR A 366 -32.55 -0.32 -2.59
N GLU A 367 -33.28 -1.42 -2.48
CA GLU A 367 -34.25 -1.70 -1.42
C GLU A 367 -33.69 -2.81 -0.53
N ILE A 368 -33.62 -2.54 0.77
CA ILE A 368 -32.86 -3.36 1.69
C ILE A 368 -33.70 -3.70 2.91
N ASP A 369 -33.87 -4.98 3.17
CA ASP A 369 -34.42 -5.49 4.43
C ASP A 369 -33.26 -5.98 5.31
N VAL A 370 -33.02 -5.27 6.41
CA VAL A 370 -32.01 -5.70 7.39
C VAL A 370 -32.54 -6.94 8.11
N PRO A 371 -31.80 -8.05 8.16
CA PRO A 371 -32.29 -9.28 8.78
C PRO A 371 -32.48 -9.08 10.29
N GLU A 372 -33.57 -9.59 10.84
CA GLU A 372 -33.82 -9.59 12.30
C GLU A 372 -32.81 -10.46 13.06
N LYS A 373 -32.34 -11.54 12.43
CA LYS A 373 -31.36 -12.49 12.99
C LYS A 373 -30.29 -12.84 11.98
N ILE A 374 -29.07 -13.04 12.45
CA ILE A 374 -28.01 -13.71 11.68
C ILE A 374 -27.56 -14.94 12.47
N GLY A 375 -27.88 -16.12 11.94
CA GLY A 375 -27.82 -17.36 12.72
C GLY A 375 -28.85 -17.33 13.85
N ASN A 376 -28.41 -17.63 15.07
CA ASN A 376 -29.28 -17.65 16.25
C ASN A 376 -29.29 -16.32 17.03
N SER A 377 -28.54 -15.32 16.57
CA SER A 377 -28.39 -14.03 17.27
C SER A 377 -29.21 -12.93 16.62
N LEU A 378 -29.87 -12.11 17.45
CA LEU A 378 -30.64 -10.94 17.00
C LEU A 378 -29.71 -9.82 16.51
N VAL A 379 -30.08 -9.15 15.43
CA VAL A 379 -29.43 -7.93 14.96
C VAL A 379 -29.96 -6.77 15.76
N ALA A 380 -29.08 -6.15 16.54
CA ALA A 380 -29.46 -5.10 17.48
C ALA A 380 -28.84 -3.74 17.17
N GLU A 381 -27.90 -3.67 16.23
CA GLU A 381 -27.21 -2.42 15.95
C GLU A 381 -26.84 -2.28 14.48
N ILE A 382 -27.06 -1.07 13.95
CA ILE A 382 -26.45 -0.63 12.70
C ILE A 382 -25.17 0.13 13.06
N GLY A 383 -24.02 -0.51 12.87
CA GLY A 383 -22.73 0.03 13.28
C GLY A 383 -22.30 1.26 12.50
N ALA A 384 -21.20 1.87 12.97
CA ALA A 384 -20.66 3.08 12.37
C ALA A 384 -20.34 2.87 10.87
N CYS A 385 -20.76 3.83 10.05
CA CYS A 385 -20.57 3.82 8.59
C CYS A 385 -21.11 2.57 7.84
N ALA A 386 -22.00 1.77 8.43
CA ALA A 386 -22.46 0.50 7.85
C ALA A 386 -22.98 0.64 6.40
N PHE A 387 -23.77 1.67 6.13
CA PHE A 387 -24.30 2.03 4.81
C PHE A 387 -23.65 3.29 4.21
N SER A 388 -22.78 3.97 4.95
CA SER A 388 -22.23 5.27 4.54
C SER A 388 -21.41 5.23 3.25
N THR A 389 -21.56 6.24 2.42
CA THR A 389 -20.63 6.50 1.29
C THR A 389 -19.23 6.93 1.74
N MET A 390 -19.06 7.29 3.02
CA MET A 390 -17.80 7.72 3.63
C MET A 390 -17.06 6.60 4.38
N ALA A 391 -17.53 5.35 4.27
CA ALA A 391 -16.83 4.23 4.88
C ALA A 391 -15.43 4.03 4.26
N SER A 392 -14.46 3.59 5.07
CA SER A 392 -13.08 3.40 4.60
C SER A 392 -12.97 2.25 3.58
N ARG A 393 -12.04 2.41 2.63
CA ARG A 393 -11.68 1.39 1.61
C ARG A 393 -12.86 0.97 0.71
N LEU A 394 -13.76 1.90 0.37
CA LEU A 394 -14.76 1.69 -0.68
C LEU A 394 -14.17 1.99 -2.06
N ARG A 395 -14.56 1.20 -3.07
CA ARG A 395 -14.33 1.50 -4.49
C ARG A 395 -15.48 2.34 -5.05
N GLU A 396 -15.25 3.02 -6.18
CA GLU A 396 -16.24 3.93 -6.77
C GLU A 396 -17.59 3.26 -7.06
N GLU A 397 -17.59 2.03 -7.60
CA GLU A 397 -18.82 1.25 -7.83
C GLU A 397 -19.64 1.06 -6.52
N GLN A 398 -18.97 0.83 -5.39
CA GLN A 398 -19.64 0.62 -4.10
C GLN A 398 -20.21 1.92 -3.53
N ILE A 399 -19.54 3.04 -3.78
CA ILE A 399 -20.03 4.36 -3.41
C ILE A 399 -21.29 4.68 -4.22
N ALA A 400 -21.26 4.43 -5.54
CA ALA A 400 -22.42 4.63 -6.41
C ALA A 400 -23.64 3.80 -5.96
N LEU A 401 -23.44 2.50 -5.67
CA LEU A 401 -24.51 1.63 -5.17
C LEU A 401 -25.11 2.11 -3.84
N ARG A 402 -24.30 2.65 -2.93
CA ARG A 402 -24.78 3.20 -1.64
C ARG A 402 -25.53 4.51 -1.82
N ARG A 403 -25.17 5.34 -2.81
CA ARG A 403 -25.91 6.57 -3.16
C ARG A 403 -27.29 6.27 -3.73
N SER A 404 -27.47 5.13 -4.41
CA SER A 404 -28.73 4.71 -5.03
C SER A 404 -29.69 3.95 -4.11
N ILE A 405 -29.37 3.77 -2.83
CA ILE A 405 -30.28 3.11 -1.87
C ILE A 405 -31.50 4.01 -1.65
N THR A 406 -32.68 3.50 -1.97
CA THR A 406 -33.96 4.25 -1.91
C THR A 406 -34.75 3.94 -0.65
N ARG A 407 -34.68 2.71 -0.13
CA ARG A 407 -35.41 2.26 1.06
C ARG A 407 -34.56 1.31 1.90
N ILE A 408 -34.64 1.48 3.23
CA ILE A 408 -34.07 0.54 4.19
C ILE A 408 -35.15 0.21 5.23
N SER A 409 -35.46 -1.08 5.39
CA SER A 409 -36.33 -1.60 6.44
C SER A 409 -35.47 -2.12 7.60
N LEU A 410 -35.66 -1.55 8.78
CA LEU A 410 -34.96 -1.94 10.01
C LEU A 410 -35.86 -2.82 10.87
N PRO A 411 -35.38 -3.96 11.41
CA PRO A 411 -36.17 -4.80 12.28
C PRO A 411 -36.38 -4.15 13.65
N GLU A 412 -37.46 -4.52 14.34
CA GLU A 412 -37.82 -4.05 15.71
C GLU A 412 -36.84 -4.46 16.81
N THR A 413 -35.76 -5.14 16.44
CA THR A 413 -34.67 -5.56 17.31
C THR A 413 -33.55 -4.53 17.40
N ILE A 414 -33.52 -3.52 16.52
CA ILE A 414 -32.49 -2.48 16.52
C ILE A 414 -32.63 -1.57 17.75
N GLU A 415 -31.54 -1.43 18.49
CA GLU A 415 -31.40 -0.63 19.70
C GLU A 415 -30.49 0.59 19.47
N VAL A 416 -29.55 0.48 18.52
CA VAL A 416 -28.53 1.51 18.27
C VAL A 416 -28.33 1.74 16.77
N ILE A 417 -28.27 3.02 16.38
CA ILE A 417 -27.81 3.48 15.08
C ILE A 417 -26.50 4.24 15.29
N GLY A 418 -25.41 3.73 14.73
CA GLY A 418 -24.05 4.23 14.94
C GLY A 418 -23.72 5.52 14.19
N GLU A 419 -22.53 6.06 14.49
CA GLU A 419 -22.00 7.26 13.84
C GLU A 419 -21.94 7.11 12.32
N ARG A 420 -22.43 8.11 11.59
CA ARG A 420 -22.46 8.12 10.11
C ARG A 420 -23.13 6.89 9.49
N ALA A 421 -23.95 6.11 10.21
CA ALA A 421 -24.50 4.82 9.74
C ALA A 421 -25.04 4.87 8.30
N PHE A 422 -25.78 5.93 7.95
CA PHE A 422 -26.42 6.16 6.65
C PHE A 422 -25.89 7.42 5.94
N CYS A 423 -24.73 7.95 6.35
CA CYS A 423 -24.20 9.21 5.81
C CYS A 423 -23.95 9.11 4.29
N GLY A 424 -24.60 10.00 3.54
CA GLY A 424 -24.54 10.09 2.08
C GLY A 424 -25.39 9.05 1.32
N CYS A 425 -26.36 8.40 1.96
CA CYS A 425 -27.42 7.65 1.27
C CYS A 425 -28.39 8.63 0.57
N GLN A 426 -27.93 9.24 -0.53
CA GLN A 426 -28.59 10.40 -1.14
C GLN A 426 -29.98 10.11 -1.69
N ALA A 427 -30.22 8.90 -2.20
CA ALA A 427 -31.52 8.50 -2.75
C ALA A 427 -32.52 8.00 -1.71
N LEU A 428 -32.14 7.87 -0.43
CA LEU A 428 -33.01 7.34 0.62
C LEU A 428 -34.18 8.31 0.85
N THR A 429 -35.41 7.85 0.61
CA THR A 429 -36.60 8.71 0.69
C THR A 429 -37.32 8.64 2.02
N GLU A 430 -37.28 7.48 2.65
CA GLU A 430 -37.96 7.19 3.91
C GLU A 430 -37.12 6.22 4.74
N LEU A 431 -37.22 6.33 6.06
CA LEU A 431 -36.66 5.39 7.00
C LEU A 431 -37.54 5.36 8.26
N ASN A 432 -38.09 4.20 8.57
CA ASN A 432 -38.74 3.97 9.85
C ASN A 432 -37.68 3.56 10.88
N ILE A 433 -37.50 4.37 11.93
CA ILE A 433 -36.58 4.04 13.03
C ILE A 433 -37.38 3.31 14.11
N PRO A 434 -37.02 2.05 14.45
CA PRO A 434 -37.76 1.27 15.45
C PRO A 434 -37.82 1.94 16.82
N ASP A 435 -38.93 1.77 17.55
CA ASP A 435 -39.19 2.42 18.84
C ASP A 435 -38.18 2.01 19.94
N LYS A 436 -37.53 0.85 19.80
CA LYS A 436 -36.49 0.37 20.72
C LYS A 436 -35.15 1.09 20.57
N VAL A 437 -34.96 1.90 19.54
CA VAL A 437 -33.72 2.64 19.35
C VAL A 437 -33.57 3.69 20.45
N THR A 438 -32.49 3.59 21.23
CA THR A 438 -32.15 4.52 22.31
C THR A 438 -30.98 5.44 21.96
N VAL A 439 -30.21 5.10 20.93
CA VAL A 439 -29.04 5.88 20.49
C VAL A 439 -29.03 6.07 18.97
N ILE A 440 -28.90 7.32 18.54
CA ILE A 440 -28.62 7.71 17.15
C ILE A 440 -27.30 8.49 17.13
N GLY A 441 -26.32 7.97 16.40
CA GLY A 441 -24.96 8.49 16.33
C GLY A 441 -24.83 9.87 15.70
N GLU A 442 -23.65 10.47 15.88
CA GLU A 442 -23.31 11.73 15.20
C GLU A 442 -23.34 11.52 13.68
N ASN A 443 -23.84 12.51 12.93
CA ASN A 443 -23.92 12.45 11.46
C ASN A 443 -24.69 11.24 10.88
N ALA A 444 -25.56 10.55 11.65
CA ALA A 444 -26.12 9.26 11.23
C ALA A 444 -26.83 9.33 9.86
N PHE A 445 -27.53 10.43 9.57
CA PHE A 445 -28.28 10.68 8.33
C PHE A 445 -27.76 11.88 7.53
N THR A 446 -26.54 12.37 7.81
CA THR A 446 -25.95 13.50 7.08
C THR A 446 -25.96 13.24 5.57
N ARG A 447 -26.39 14.22 4.77
CA ARG A 447 -26.48 14.14 3.29
C ARG A 447 -27.39 13.00 2.77
N CYS A 448 -28.40 12.61 3.54
CA CYS A 448 -29.55 11.86 3.00
C CYS A 448 -30.49 12.84 2.31
N ASN A 449 -30.06 13.33 1.13
CA ASN A 449 -30.65 14.49 0.47
C ASN A 449 -32.16 14.37 0.20
N ASN A 450 -32.62 13.17 -0.18
CA ASN A 450 -34.01 12.90 -0.55
C ASN A 450 -34.90 12.42 0.60
N LEU A 451 -34.37 12.37 1.84
CA LEU A 451 -35.12 11.88 3.00
C LEU A 451 -36.22 12.87 3.35
N LYS A 452 -37.48 12.48 3.14
CA LYS A 452 -38.65 13.38 3.26
C LYS A 452 -39.21 13.46 4.67
N SER A 453 -39.20 12.33 5.36
CA SER A 453 -39.73 12.20 6.72
C SER A 453 -38.92 11.18 7.50
N VAL A 454 -38.81 11.42 8.80
CA VAL A 454 -38.20 10.50 9.77
C VAL A 454 -39.01 10.57 11.05
N GLN A 455 -39.47 9.43 11.53
CA GLN A 455 -40.06 9.34 12.86
C GLN A 455 -38.93 9.04 13.86
N LEU A 456 -38.75 9.94 14.83
CA LEU A 456 -37.77 9.73 15.88
C LEU A 456 -38.34 8.76 16.93
N PRO A 457 -37.56 7.77 17.37
CA PRO A 457 -38.01 6.80 18.37
C PRO A 457 -38.24 7.50 19.71
N LYS A 458 -39.19 7.00 20.50
CA LYS A 458 -39.51 7.62 21.80
C LYS A 458 -38.40 7.43 22.85
N GLY A 459 -37.50 6.46 22.65
CA GLY A 459 -36.46 6.07 23.62
C GLY A 459 -35.18 6.92 23.62
N ILE A 460 -34.98 7.84 22.66
CA ILE A 460 -33.75 8.63 22.58
C ILE A 460 -33.73 9.78 23.60
N SER A 461 -32.58 10.01 24.23
CA SER A 461 -32.36 11.09 25.20
C SER A 461 -31.74 12.35 24.59
N GLU A 462 -31.13 12.24 23.41
CA GLU A 462 -30.44 13.33 22.72
C GLU A 462 -30.49 13.14 21.19
N ILE A 463 -30.39 14.25 20.45
CA ILE A 463 -30.09 14.22 19.01
C ILE A 463 -28.69 14.77 18.82
N ARG A 464 -27.77 13.91 18.40
CA ARG A 464 -26.34 14.22 18.31
C ARG A 464 -26.01 15.25 17.21
N PRO A 465 -24.80 15.85 17.24
CA PRO A 465 -24.42 16.82 16.23
C PRO A 465 -24.60 16.31 14.80
N TYR A 466 -25.06 17.20 13.92
CA TYR A 466 -25.19 16.97 12.48
C TYR A 466 -26.09 15.80 12.05
N THR A 467 -26.86 15.16 12.95
CA THR A 467 -27.59 13.92 12.65
C THR A 467 -28.42 13.98 11.35
N PHE A 468 -29.10 15.09 11.04
CA PHE A 468 -29.90 15.29 9.82
C PHE A 468 -29.35 16.42 8.93
N SER A 469 -28.07 16.75 9.05
CA SER A 469 -27.50 17.86 8.29
C SER A 469 -27.51 17.57 6.79
N ASN A 470 -27.96 18.52 5.98
CA ASN A 470 -28.12 18.39 4.52
C ASN A 470 -29.16 17.34 4.09
N CYS A 471 -30.18 17.08 4.91
CA CYS A 471 -31.39 16.38 4.49
C CYS A 471 -32.32 17.36 3.74
N TYR A 472 -31.96 17.69 2.49
CA TYR A 472 -32.60 18.77 1.73
C TYR A 472 -34.11 18.63 1.58
N SER A 473 -34.63 17.40 1.50
CA SER A 473 -36.05 17.12 1.32
C SER A 473 -36.84 16.91 2.61
N LEU A 474 -36.22 16.99 3.80
CA LEU A 474 -36.93 16.76 5.07
C LEU A 474 -37.95 17.87 5.30
N GLN A 475 -39.25 17.52 5.36
CA GLN A 475 -40.34 18.51 5.37
C GLN A 475 -40.80 18.93 6.76
N SER A 476 -40.85 17.98 7.68
CA SER A 476 -41.26 18.23 9.07
C SER A 476 -40.55 17.25 9.99
N ILE A 477 -40.40 17.64 11.25
CA ILE A 477 -39.91 16.73 12.29
C ILE A 477 -40.52 17.05 13.66
N THR A 478 -40.88 15.99 14.38
CA THR A 478 -41.32 16.07 15.77
C THR A 478 -40.24 15.51 16.67
N ILE A 479 -39.78 16.31 17.63
CA ILE A 479 -38.77 15.94 18.62
C ILE A 479 -39.50 15.40 19.85
N PRO A 480 -39.28 14.12 20.24
CA PRO A 480 -40.05 13.49 21.31
C PRO A 480 -39.66 13.99 22.71
N LYS A 481 -40.59 13.86 23.66
CA LYS A 481 -40.48 14.40 25.04
C LYS A 481 -39.28 13.94 25.85
N ASN A 482 -38.69 12.80 25.51
CA ASN A 482 -37.55 12.23 26.24
C ASN A 482 -36.21 12.84 25.80
N VAL A 483 -36.19 13.59 24.70
CA VAL A 483 -34.99 14.31 24.24
C VAL A 483 -34.75 15.50 25.17
N THR A 484 -33.54 15.58 25.72
CA THR A 484 -33.10 16.67 26.59
C THR A 484 -32.16 17.64 25.87
N VAL A 485 -31.46 17.17 24.83
CA VAL A 485 -30.47 17.95 24.08
C VAL A 485 -30.64 17.77 22.57
N ILE A 486 -30.73 18.90 21.86
CA ILE A 486 -30.60 18.98 20.40
C ILE A 486 -29.19 19.49 20.10
N GLY A 487 -28.39 18.70 19.39
CA GLY A 487 -26.97 18.97 19.14
C GLY A 487 -26.69 20.13 18.19
N LYS A 488 -25.40 20.34 17.91
CA LYS A 488 -24.92 21.32 16.92
C LYS A 488 -25.41 20.94 15.52
N SER A 489 -25.92 21.91 14.76
CA SER A 489 -26.19 21.77 13.32
C SER A 489 -27.05 20.57 12.92
N VAL A 490 -27.93 20.10 13.81
CA VAL A 490 -28.73 18.88 13.62
C VAL A 490 -29.53 18.92 12.31
N PHE A 491 -30.19 20.04 12.02
CA PHE A 491 -31.01 20.25 10.82
C PHE A 491 -30.38 21.26 9.86
N SER A 492 -29.07 21.53 9.98
CA SER A 492 -28.40 22.50 9.12
C SER A 492 -28.59 22.15 7.65
N SER A 493 -29.04 23.13 6.86
CA SER A 493 -29.34 23.01 5.44
C SER A 493 -30.47 22.01 5.12
N CYS A 494 -31.47 21.85 5.99
CA CYS A 494 -32.71 21.14 5.61
C CYS A 494 -33.63 22.11 4.87
N PHE A 495 -33.39 22.31 3.57
CA PHE A 495 -34.05 23.37 2.79
C PHE A 495 -35.58 23.26 2.77
N ALA A 496 -36.13 22.04 2.67
CA ALA A 496 -37.58 21.82 2.63
C ALA A 496 -38.26 21.80 4.01
N LEU A 497 -37.52 21.99 5.11
CA LEU A 497 -38.07 21.86 6.46
C LEU A 497 -39.01 23.04 6.75
N GLU A 498 -40.31 22.77 6.84
CA GLU A 498 -41.34 23.79 7.04
C GLU A 498 -41.73 23.96 8.51
N THR A 499 -41.83 22.85 9.25
CA THR A 499 -42.30 22.85 10.63
C THR A 499 -41.43 21.98 11.53
N VAL A 500 -41.18 22.46 12.75
CA VAL A 500 -40.49 21.71 13.79
C VAL A 500 -41.28 21.81 15.08
N GLU A 501 -41.72 20.66 15.58
CA GLU A 501 -42.39 20.55 16.87
C GLU A 501 -41.40 19.98 17.90
N ILE A 502 -41.16 20.73 18.97
CA ILE A 502 -40.27 20.29 20.05
C ILE A 502 -41.12 20.04 21.30
N ALA A 503 -41.21 18.78 21.73
CA ALA A 503 -41.97 18.43 22.92
C ALA A 503 -41.33 18.96 24.22
N GLU A 504 -42.15 19.15 25.25
CA GLU A 504 -41.67 19.44 26.61
C GLU A 504 -40.66 18.38 27.08
N GLY A 505 -39.57 18.83 27.69
CA GLY A 505 -38.45 17.99 28.13
C GLY A 505 -37.10 18.41 27.54
N VAL A 506 -37.10 19.07 26.38
CA VAL A 506 -35.86 19.61 25.78
C VAL A 506 -35.33 20.78 26.61
N LEU A 507 -34.07 20.67 27.03
CA LEU A 507 -33.38 21.64 27.89
C LEU A 507 -32.38 22.50 27.12
N GLU A 508 -31.67 21.92 26.15
CA GLU A 508 -30.61 22.61 25.39
C GLU A 508 -30.78 22.46 23.87
N ILE A 509 -30.61 23.58 23.14
CA ILE A 509 -30.47 23.61 21.68
C ILE A 509 -29.07 24.10 21.29
N GLY A 510 -28.39 23.30 20.49
CA GLY A 510 -27.03 23.54 20.01
C GLY A 510 -26.94 24.62 18.94
N ARG A 511 -25.71 25.09 18.73
CA ARG A 511 -25.40 26.14 17.73
C ARG A 511 -25.78 25.69 16.32
N LEU A 512 -26.31 26.63 15.53
CA LEU A 512 -26.67 26.44 14.12
C LEU A 512 -27.69 25.31 13.88
N ALA A 513 -28.51 24.94 14.88
CA ALA A 513 -29.41 23.78 14.81
C ALA A 513 -30.32 23.80 13.57
N PHE A 514 -30.82 24.98 13.17
CA PHE A 514 -31.70 25.19 12.01
C PHE A 514 -31.09 26.15 10.98
N PHE A 515 -29.76 26.25 10.93
CA PHE A 515 -29.05 27.10 9.97
C PHE A 515 -29.45 26.76 8.53
N ASN A 516 -29.77 27.79 7.74
CA ASN A 516 -30.10 27.64 6.31
C ASN A 516 -31.28 26.69 6.05
N CYS A 517 -32.29 26.68 6.92
CA CYS A 517 -33.59 26.02 6.67
C CYS A 517 -34.55 27.06 6.06
N THR A 518 -34.34 27.38 4.79
CA THR A 518 -34.94 28.55 4.14
C THR A 518 -36.46 28.50 3.99
N TYR A 519 -37.09 27.31 4.05
CA TYR A 519 -38.55 27.15 4.04
C TYR A 519 -39.17 27.03 5.45
N LEU A 520 -38.40 27.20 6.52
CA LEU A 520 -38.89 27.05 7.89
C LEU A 520 -39.89 28.15 8.24
N LYS A 521 -41.16 27.78 8.36
CA LYS A 521 -42.29 28.67 8.64
C LYS A 521 -42.58 28.74 10.14
N SER A 522 -42.56 27.60 10.84
CA SER A 522 -42.95 27.55 12.25
C SER A 522 -42.10 26.60 13.08
N VAL A 523 -41.76 27.05 14.29
CA VAL A 523 -41.05 26.26 15.29
C VAL A 523 -41.73 26.43 16.63
N ILE A 524 -42.08 25.33 17.30
CA ILE A 524 -42.62 25.37 18.66
C ILE A 524 -41.47 25.12 19.62
N LEU A 525 -41.16 26.10 20.49
CA LEU A 525 -40.16 25.98 21.53
C LEU A 525 -40.83 25.79 22.90
N PRO A 526 -40.62 24.65 23.59
CA PRO A 526 -41.28 24.35 24.85
C PRO A 526 -40.77 25.22 26.01
N LYS A 527 -41.55 25.29 27.09
CA LYS A 527 -41.19 26.03 28.31
C LYS A 527 -39.97 25.43 28.99
N SER A 528 -39.74 24.13 28.84
CA SER A 528 -38.61 23.41 29.44
C SER A 528 -37.22 23.90 29.03
N ILE A 529 -37.08 24.63 27.91
CA ILE A 529 -35.77 25.07 27.43
C ILE A 529 -35.08 25.96 28.47
N GLN A 530 -33.81 25.68 28.74
CA GLN A 530 -32.97 26.45 29.66
C GLN A 530 -31.78 27.11 28.93
N LYS A 531 -31.45 26.63 27.73
CA LYS A 531 -30.25 27.10 27.01
C LYS A 531 -30.36 26.95 25.50
N ILE A 532 -30.03 28.01 24.78
CA ILE A 532 -29.91 28.02 23.32
C ILE A 532 -28.56 28.64 22.97
N LYS A 533 -27.72 27.89 22.23
CA LYS A 533 -26.35 28.30 21.90
C LYS A 533 -26.32 29.06 20.58
N ASN A 534 -25.86 30.31 20.61
CA ASN A 534 -25.53 31.06 19.40
C ASN A 534 -24.16 30.64 18.84
N TYR A 535 -23.94 30.92 17.57
CA TYR A 535 -22.63 30.76 16.92
C TYR A 535 -22.00 32.13 16.69
N THR A 536 -20.71 32.29 17.00
CA THR A 536 -19.98 33.52 16.73
C THR A 536 -18.70 33.16 16.00
N ARG A 537 -18.50 33.72 14.80
CA ARG A 537 -17.22 33.69 14.10
C ARG A 537 -16.40 34.91 14.53
N LYS A 538 -15.09 34.76 14.71
CA LYS A 538 -14.19 35.86 15.11
C LYS A 538 -14.40 37.07 14.18
N GLY A 539 -14.71 38.22 14.76
CA GLY A 539 -14.96 39.47 14.02
C GLY A 539 -16.36 39.61 13.40
N GLN A 540 -17.31 38.71 13.69
CA GLN A 540 -18.68 38.79 13.19
C GLN A 540 -19.71 38.81 14.33
N HIS A 541 -20.90 39.37 14.07
CA HIS A 541 -22.01 39.33 15.00
C HIS A 541 -22.47 37.88 15.29
N PRO A 542 -22.94 37.59 16.52
CA PRO A 542 -23.51 36.30 16.86
C PRO A 542 -24.69 35.92 15.94
N GLN A 543 -24.63 34.72 15.38
CA GLN A 543 -25.68 34.10 14.60
C GLN A 543 -26.57 33.27 15.53
N ASN A 544 -27.87 33.51 15.46
CA ASN A 544 -28.89 32.76 16.19
C ASN A 544 -29.10 31.36 15.56
N ILE A 545 -29.90 30.49 16.19
CA ILE A 545 -30.14 29.13 15.69
C ILE A 545 -30.96 29.04 14.39
N PHE A 546 -31.58 30.16 13.97
CA PHE A 546 -32.41 30.34 12.77
C PHE A 546 -31.72 31.26 11.73
N HIS A 547 -30.39 31.34 11.75
CA HIS A 547 -29.66 32.18 10.81
C HIS A 547 -29.98 31.78 9.35
N ASP A 548 -30.21 32.79 8.51
CA ASP A 548 -30.75 32.70 7.14
C ASP A 548 -32.21 32.24 7.00
N ASN A 549 -32.98 32.21 8.10
CA ASN A 549 -34.41 31.91 8.09
C ASN A 549 -35.21 33.21 8.39
N THR A 550 -35.62 33.94 7.34
CA THR A 550 -36.26 35.26 7.49
C THR A 550 -37.76 35.21 7.83
N ASN A 551 -38.44 34.09 7.54
CA ASN A 551 -39.89 33.97 7.63
C ASN A 551 -40.36 33.10 8.80
N VAL A 552 -39.45 32.64 9.67
CA VAL A 552 -39.81 31.74 10.77
C VAL A 552 -40.58 32.48 11.85
N ILE A 553 -41.74 31.94 12.24
CA ILE A 553 -42.50 32.37 13.41
C ILE A 553 -42.33 31.33 14.50
N VAL A 554 -41.71 31.73 15.60
CA VAL A 554 -41.48 30.86 16.75
C VAL A 554 -42.66 30.94 17.71
N THR A 555 -43.25 29.81 18.10
CA THR A 555 -44.26 29.76 19.14
C THR A 555 -43.58 29.49 20.48
N VAL A 556 -43.80 30.35 21.48
CA VAL A 556 -43.19 30.26 22.82
C VAL A 556 -44.23 30.41 23.93
N THR A 557 -43.90 29.95 25.13
CA THR A 557 -44.68 30.22 26.35
C THR A 557 -44.28 31.56 26.97
N PRO A 558 -45.22 32.38 27.50
CA PRO A 558 -44.89 33.59 28.25
C PRO A 558 -43.94 33.35 29.41
N LYS A 559 -43.01 34.29 29.64
CA LYS A 559 -41.96 34.29 30.67
C LYS A 559 -40.94 33.14 30.56
N SER A 560 -40.92 32.42 29.45
CA SER A 560 -39.98 31.31 29.21
C SER A 560 -38.57 31.79 28.84
N TYR A 561 -37.58 30.88 28.92
CA TYR A 561 -36.25 31.16 28.37
C TYR A 561 -36.31 31.39 26.85
N ALA A 562 -37.14 30.63 26.13
CA ALA A 562 -37.33 30.75 24.69
C ALA A 562 -37.81 32.16 24.30
N GLU A 563 -38.76 32.75 25.05
CA GLU A 563 -39.19 34.13 24.84
C GLU A 563 -38.03 35.12 25.05
N LYS A 564 -37.26 34.98 26.14
CA LYS A 564 -36.08 35.83 26.40
C LYS A 564 -35.05 35.71 25.28
N TYR A 565 -34.85 34.51 24.74
CA TYR A 565 -33.95 34.26 23.63
C TYR A 565 -34.43 34.96 22.35
N CYS A 566 -35.71 34.81 21.99
CA CYS A 566 -36.29 35.45 20.81
C CYS A 566 -36.17 36.98 20.89
N LYS A 567 -36.49 37.59 22.04
CA LYS A 567 -36.30 39.03 22.28
C LYS A 567 -34.86 39.49 22.08
N ARG A 568 -33.89 38.77 22.67
CA ARG A 568 -32.45 39.12 22.60
C ARG A 568 -31.86 38.99 21.20
N ASN A 569 -32.40 38.11 20.36
CA ASN A 569 -31.86 37.78 19.05
C ASN A 569 -32.70 38.32 17.89
N ASN A 570 -33.70 39.17 18.18
CA ASN A 570 -34.64 39.73 17.21
C ASN A 570 -35.30 38.65 16.32
N VAL A 571 -35.77 37.57 16.94
CA VAL A 571 -36.48 36.47 16.26
C VAL A 571 -37.97 36.69 16.41
N ASN A 572 -38.74 36.62 15.33
CA ASN A 572 -40.20 36.76 15.35
C ASN A 572 -40.84 35.62 16.15
N TYR A 573 -41.74 35.95 17.08
CA TYR A 573 -42.43 34.95 17.89
C TYR A 573 -43.88 35.33 18.20
N GLN A 574 -44.68 34.32 18.54
CA GLN A 574 -46.07 34.41 19.00
C GLN A 574 -46.29 33.53 20.24
N TYR A 575 -47.39 33.74 20.95
CA TYR A 575 -47.77 32.91 22.10
C TYR A 575 -48.65 31.74 21.68
N ASN A 576 -48.51 30.62 22.38
CA ASN A 576 -49.39 29.47 22.19
C ASN A 576 -50.80 29.79 22.72
N LYS A 577 -51.82 29.79 21.85
CA LYS A 577 -53.22 30.13 22.17
C LYS A 577 -53.93 29.15 23.10
N THR A 578 -53.27 28.06 23.51
CA THR A 578 -53.82 27.02 24.41
C THR A 578 -53.41 27.18 25.88
N MET A 579 -52.77 28.29 26.26
CA MET A 579 -52.32 28.57 27.65
C MET A 579 -52.72 29.97 28.16
N GLU A 580 -53.83 30.52 27.67
CA GLU A 580 -54.53 31.64 28.35
C GLU A 580 -55.40 31.13 29.50
#